data_AF-A0A9P1JLC9-F1
#
_entry.id   AF-A0A9P1JLC9-F1
#
_cell.length_a   1.000
_cell.length_b   1.000
_cell.length_c   1.000
_cell.angle_alpha   90.00
_cell.angle_beta   90.00
_cell.angle_gamma   90.00
#
_symmetry.space_group_name_H-M   'P 1'
#
loop_
_entity.id
_entity.type
_entity.pdbx_description
1 polymer ?
#
loop_
_entity_poly.entity_id
_entity_poly.type
_entity_poly.pdbx_seq_one_letter_code
_entity_poly.pdbx_strand_id
1 'polypeptide(L)'
;MAFDLVRLERYCSKVISRFAQQHHQERFYRFAIDEDLLCLNSVEAHDETAVRYQLAWQESVRPLVSWEEVQADPESQRLIGLLERYQGLDTGDHAACLQAINDERAQKRQEQPVNPYSTPEGLLSLRENTGDWKYQGFATLTDCDGFNWEAVVDHQELDPQSQPHSEYAVAMTQLLARLVESGIFQELNVTEDFSAIRVEHD
;
A
#
# COMPACT_ATOMS: atom_id res chain seq x y z
N MET A 1 -24.58 7.48 17.33
CA MET A 1 -23.45 7.02 16.52
C MET A 1 -22.64 6.09 17.39
N ALA A 2 -22.31 4.93 16.84
CA ALA A 2 -21.52 3.87 17.46
C ALA A 2 -20.07 4.32 17.68
N PHE A 3 -19.61 5.34 16.95
CA PHE A 3 -18.30 5.99 17.11
C PHE A 3 -18.34 7.20 18.06
N ASP A 4 -17.33 7.33 18.92
CA ASP A 4 -17.07 8.54 19.72
C ASP A 4 -16.07 9.44 18.98
N LEU A 5 -16.61 10.32 18.13
CA LEU A 5 -15.81 11.21 17.29
C LEU A 5 -14.93 12.19 18.08
N VAL A 6 -15.33 12.58 19.30
CA VAL A 6 -14.53 13.50 20.12
C VAL A 6 -13.30 12.79 20.67
N ARG A 7 -13.47 11.51 21.05
CA ARG A 7 -12.36 10.69 21.53
C ARG A 7 -11.41 10.32 20.40
N LEU A 8 -11.96 9.96 19.23
CA LEU A 8 -11.18 9.67 18.03
C LEU A 8 -10.38 10.89 17.58
N GLU A 9 -11.01 12.07 17.49
CA GLU A 9 -10.32 13.31 17.13
C GLU A 9 -9.16 13.60 18.09
N ARG A 10 -9.39 13.51 19.41
CA ARG A 10 -8.33 13.72 20.41
C ARG A 10 -7.18 12.72 20.25
N TYR A 11 -7.50 11.44 19.99
CA TYR A 11 -6.49 10.42 19.76
C TYR A 11 -5.67 10.72 18.51
N CYS A 12 -6.35 10.94 17.38
CA CYS A 12 -5.74 11.29 16.09
C CYS A 12 -4.84 12.52 16.23
N SER A 13 -5.31 13.61 16.84
CA SER A 13 -4.50 14.80 17.05
C SER A 13 -3.22 14.49 17.83
N LYS A 14 -3.33 13.73 18.93
CA LYS A 14 -2.18 13.35 19.74
C LYS A 14 -1.15 12.53 18.95
N VAL A 15 -1.59 11.54 18.18
CA VAL A 15 -0.66 10.67 17.42
C VAL A 15 -0.06 11.40 16.22
N ILE A 16 -0.83 12.27 15.53
CA ILE A 16 -0.32 13.11 14.44
C ILE A 16 0.72 14.10 14.95
N SER A 17 0.46 14.81 16.06
CA SER A 17 1.45 15.72 16.66
C SER A 17 2.75 15.01 17.03
N ARG A 18 2.64 13.82 17.64
CA ARG A 18 3.81 13.02 18.00
C ARG A 18 4.59 12.59 16.74
N PHE A 19 3.88 12.14 15.73
CA PHE A 19 4.47 11.72 14.46
C PHE A 19 5.20 12.88 13.78
N ALA A 20 4.58 14.06 13.73
CA ALA A 20 5.16 15.28 13.17
C ALA A 20 6.51 15.65 13.81
N GLN A 21 6.62 15.52 15.14
CA GLN A 21 7.87 15.78 15.87
C GLN A 21 8.99 14.80 15.47
N GLN A 22 8.63 13.53 15.26
CA GLN A 22 9.57 12.46 14.90
C GLN A 22 10.04 12.57 13.44
N HIS A 23 9.19 13.10 12.56
CA HIS A 23 9.42 13.09 11.10
C HIS A 23 9.48 14.51 10.48
N HIS A 24 9.94 15.50 11.23
CA HIS A 24 10.00 16.91 10.82
C HIS A 24 10.88 17.20 9.58
N GLN A 25 11.72 16.25 9.16
CA GLN A 25 12.60 16.38 7.98
C GLN A 25 11.96 15.88 6.69
N GLU A 26 10.88 15.11 6.79
CA GLU A 26 10.17 14.57 5.63
C GLU A 26 9.06 15.52 5.18
N ARG A 27 8.64 15.39 3.92
CA ARG A 27 7.56 16.20 3.37
C ARG A 27 6.37 15.32 2.96
N PHE A 28 5.27 15.47 3.67
CA PHE A 28 4.09 14.62 3.55
C PHE A 28 3.13 15.12 2.48
N TYR A 29 2.59 14.20 1.68
CA TYR A 29 1.67 14.56 0.60
C TYR A 29 0.26 14.02 0.77
N ARG A 30 0.06 13.01 1.62
CA ARG A 30 -1.29 12.49 1.88
C ARG A 30 -1.38 11.83 3.24
N PHE A 31 -2.49 12.10 3.91
CA PHE A 31 -3.00 11.36 5.05
C PHE A 31 -4.19 10.53 4.61
N ALA A 32 -4.30 9.30 5.12
CA ALA A 32 -5.44 8.43 4.86
C ALA A 32 -5.92 7.76 6.15
N ILE A 33 -7.24 7.62 6.26
CA ILE A 33 -7.87 6.62 7.14
C ILE A 33 -8.19 5.42 6.27
N ASP A 34 -7.52 4.32 6.54
CA ASP A 34 -7.62 3.07 5.82
C ASP A 34 -8.13 2.00 6.80
N GLU A 35 -9.44 1.76 6.78
CA GLU A 35 -10.16 1.04 7.85
C GLU A 35 -9.92 1.66 9.24
N ASP A 36 -9.25 0.94 10.13
CA ASP A 36 -8.83 1.37 11.46
C ASP A 36 -7.44 2.01 11.47
N LEU A 37 -6.72 1.99 10.35
CA LEU A 37 -5.35 2.46 10.25
C LEU A 37 -5.28 3.94 9.90
N LEU A 38 -4.40 4.65 10.61
CA LEU A 38 -3.96 5.97 10.22
C LEU A 38 -2.69 5.82 9.37
N CYS A 39 -2.76 6.35 8.15
CA CYS A 39 -1.73 6.19 7.14
C CYS A 39 -1.19 7.56 6.72
N LEU A 40 0.13 7.64 6.54
CA LEU A 40 0.81 8.81 5.98
C LEU A 40 1.83 8.34 4.95
N ASN A 41 2.15 9.20 3.99
CA ASN A 41 3.33 9.00 3.19
C ASN A 41 4.02 10.31 2.81
N SER A 42 5.34 10.23 2.71
CA SER A 42 6.22 11.33 2.37
C SER A 42 6.71 11.21 0.93
N VAL A 43 7.13 12.33 0.34
CA VAL A 43 7.74 12.34 -1.00
C VAL A 43 8.99 11.47 -0.99
N GLU A 44 9.78 11.54 0.08
CA GLU A 44 11.00 10.76 0.25
C GLU A 44 10.73 9.26 0.28
N ALA A 45 9.70 8.83 1.02
CA ALA A 45 9.30 7.43 1.10
C ALA A 45 8.72 6.90 -0.22
N HIS A 46 7.97 7.73 -0.94
CA HIS A 46 7.46 7.39 -2.28
C HIS A 46 8.60 7.21 -3.27
N ASP A 47 9.56 8.13 -3.32
CA ASP A 47 10.73 8.05 -4.19
C ASP A 47 11.58 6.81 -3.88
N GLU A 48 11.82 6.51 -2.60
CA GLU A 48 12.52 5.31 -2.16
C GLU A 48 11.81 4.02 -2.62
N THR A 49 10.49 3.97 -2.45
CA THR A 49 9.67 2.83 -2.86
C THR A 49 9.65 2.67 -4.38
N ALA A 50 9.55 3.78 -5.12
CA ALA A 50 9.59 3.78 -6.57
C ALA A 50 10.92 3.21 -7.08
N VAL A 51 12.06 3.67 -6.55
CA VAL A 51 13.38 3.14 -6.93
C VAL A 51 13.48 1.64 -6.62
N ARG A 52 13.04 1.22 -5.42
CA ARG A 52 13.04 -0.20 -5.03
C ARG A 52 12.23 -1.05 -6.01
N TYR A 53 11.02 -0.61 -6.37
CA TYR A 53 10.14 -1.35 -7.28
C TYR A 53 10.62 -1.32 -8.72
N GLN A 54 11.23 -0.22 -9.15
CA GLN A 54 11.89 -0.16 -10.46
C GLN A 54 13.00 -1.22 -10.58
N LEU A 55 13.87 -1.32 -9.56
CA LEU A 55 14.95 -2.30 -9.53
C LEU A 55 14.41 -3.73 -9.42
N ALA A 56 13.43 -3.98 -8.55
CA ALA A 56 12.80 -5.28 -8.40
C ALA A 56 12.13 -5.74 -9.70
N TRP A 57 11.45 -4.84 -10.41
CA TRP A 57 10.86 -5.16 -11.71
C TRP A 57 11.94 -5.54 -12.72
N GLN A 58 13.02 -4.75 -12.83
CA GLN A 58 14.15 -5.04 -13.75
C GLN A 58 14.76 -6.41 -13.46
N GLU A 59 14.97 -6.73 -12.19
CA GLU A 59 15.51 -8.01 -11.75
C GLU A 59 14.55 -9.17 -12.07
N SER A 60 13.25 -8.97 -11.84
CA SER A 60 12.22 -9.98 -12.12
C SER A 60 12.10 -10.31 -13.61
N VAL A 61 12.48 -9.39 -14.49
CA VAL A 61 12.39 -9.58 -15.94
C VAL A 61 13.73 -9.81 -16.61
N ARG A 62 14.88 -9.79 -15.93
CA ARG A 62 16.16 -10.09 -16.60
C ARG A 62 16.27 -11.59 -16.93
N PRO A 63 16.89 -11.99 -18.04
CA PRO A 63 17.23 -13.40 -18.25
C PRO A 63 18.20 -13.89 -17.17
N LEU A 64 17.93 -15.08 -16.64
CA LEU A 64 18.86 -15.82 -15.80
C LEU A 64 19.79 -16.64 -16.67
N VAL A 65 21.06 -16.74 -16.28
CA VAL A 65 22.10 -17.39 -17.09
C VAL A 65 22.54 -18.74 -16.55
N SER A 66 22.15 -19.08 -15.33
CA SER A 66 22.54 -20.35 -14.71
C SER A 66 21.50 -20.87 -13.73
N TRP A 67 21.60 -22.16 -13.41
CA TRP A 67 20.76 -22.81 -12.41
C TRP A 67 20.99 -22.25 -11.01
N GLU A 68 22.21 -21.84 -10.68
CA GLU A 68 22.54 -21.24 -9.38
C GLU A 68 21.78 -19.91 -9.18
N GLU A 69 21.59 -19.12 -10.24
CA GLU A 69 20.74 -17.91 -10.15
C GLU A 69 19.27 -18.27 -9.92
N VAL A 70 18.77 -19.32 -10.57
CA VAL A 70 17.41 -19.83 -10.37
C VAL A 70 17.21 -20.32 -8.94
N GLN A 71 18.21 -20.96 -8.33
CA GLN A 71 18.19 -21.40 -6.94
C GLN A 71 18.26 -20.25 -5.95
N ALA A 72 19.00 -19.19 -6.28
CA ALA A 72 19.12 -18.00 -5.45
C ALA A 72 17.88 -17.10 -5.49
N ASP A 73 17.02 -17.24 -6.50
CA ASP A 73 15.79 -16.46 -6.67
C ASP A 73 14.54 -17.17 -6.12
N PRO A 74 13.97 -16.71 -4.98
CA PRO A 74 12.79 -17.34 -4.38
C PRO A 74 11.55 -17.35 -5.29
N GLU A 75 11.39 -16.33 -6.14
CA GLU A 75 10.25 -16.28 -7.08
C GLU A 75 10.36 -17.39 -8.13
N SER A 76 11.56 -17.58 -8.70
CA SER A 76 11.82 -18.69 -9.62
C SER A 76 11.60 -20.05 -8.96
N GLN A 77 12.04 -20.23 -7.71
CA GLN A 77 11.79 -21.49 -6.97
C GLN A 77 10.29 -21.76 -6.78
N ARG A 78 9.52 -20.72 -6.43
CA ARG A 78 8.07 -20.84 -6.32
C ARG A 78 7.42 -21.20 -7.65
N LEU A 79 7.84 -20.56 -8.75
CA LEU A 79 7.33 -20.84 -10.09
C LEU A 79 7.66 -22.26 -10.54
N ILE A 80 8.87 -22.75 -10.29
CA ILE A 80 9.25 -24.15 -10.57
C ILE A 80 8.32 -25.12 -9.85
N GLY A 81 8.03 -24.90 -8.57
CA GLY A 81 7.10 -25.75 -7.82
C GLY A 81 5.68 -25.76 -8.41
N LEU A 82 5.24 -24.63 -8.99
CA LEU A 82 3.96 -24.56 -9.71
C LEU A 82 4.02 -25.31 -11.04
N LEU A 83 5.08 -25.13 -11.82
CA LEU A 83 5.27 -25.79 -13.10
C LEU A 83 5.42 -27.32 -12.95
N GLU A 84 6.13 -27.79 -11.92
CA GLU A 84 6.19 -29.21 -11.57
C GLU A 84 4.79 -29.75 -11.27
N ARG A 85 4.05 -29.06 -10.39
CA ARG A 85 2.73 -29.52 -9.92
C ARG A 85 1.67 -29.53 -11.02
N TYR A 86 1.65 -28.53 -11.88
CA TYR A 86 0.54 -28.31 -12.81
C TYR A 86 0.89 -28.58 -14.28
N GLN A 87 2.18 -28.57 -14.63
CA GLN A 87 2.66 -28.77 -16.00
C GLN A 87 3.61 -29.97 -16.13
N GLY A 88 3.95 -30.64 -15.02
CA GLY A 88 4.80 -31.84 -15.03
C GLY A 88 6.26 -31.54 -15.37
N LEU A 89 6.74 -30.32 -15.08
CA LEU A 89 8.14 -29.97 -15.25
C LEU A 89 9.04 -30.89 -14.42
N ASP A 90 10.05 -31.50 -15.05
CA ASP A 90 11.06 -32.29 -14.35
C ASP A 90 12.07 -31.37 -13.64
N THR A 91 11.98 -31.31 -12.32
CA THR A 91 12.85 -30.48 -11.49
C THR A 91 14.30 -30.97 -11.43
N GLY A 92 14.57 -32.21 -11.87
CA GLY A 92 15.92 -32.73 -12.06
C GLY A 92 16.59 -32.25 -13.36
N ASP A 93 15.81 -31.77 -14.33
CA ASP A 93 16.33 -31.17 -15.55
C ASP A 93 16.50 -29.65 -15.36
N HIS A 94 17.67 -29.27 -14.86
CA HIS A 94 18.02 -27.88 -14.61
C HIS A 94 18.00 -27.02 -15.89
N ALA A 95 18.28 -27.60 -17.07
CA ALA A 95 18.24 -26.86 -18.32
C ALA A 95 16.80 -26.55 -18.72
N ALA A 96 15.90 -27.53 -18.59
CA ALA A 96 14.46 -27.32 -18.81
C ALA A 96 13.88 -26.31 -17.81
N CYS A 97 14.25 -26.38 -16.54
CA CYS A 97 13.79 -25.42 -15.53
C CYS A 97 14.29 -24.00 -15.83
N LEU A 98 15.58 -23.82 -16.15
CA LEU A 98 16.13 -22.53 -16.52
C LEU A 98 15.43 -21.95 -17.76
N GLN A 99 15.16 -22.78 -18.77
CA GLN A 99 14.45 -22.37 -19.97
C GLN A 99 13.03 -21.90 -19.64
N ALA A 100 12.27 -22.69 -18.86
CA ALA A 100 10.90 -22.35 -18.49
C ALA A 100 10.82 -21.01 -17.71
N ILE A 101 11.73 -20.78 -16.77
CA ILE A 101 11.81 -19.49 -16.05
C ILE A 101 12.12 -18.34 -17.00
N ASN A 102 13.09 -18.51 -17.89
CA ASN A 102 13.44 -17.47 -18.85
C ASN A 102 12.32 -17.17 -19.85
N ASP A 103 11.52 -18.18 -20.22
CA ASP A 103 10.34 -18.02 -21.07
C ASP A 103 9.25 -17.20 -20.37
N GLU A 104 8.95 -17.48 -19.10
CA GLU A 104 8.01 -16.70 -18.28
C GLU A 104 8.49 -15.25 -18.12
N ARG A 105 9.78 -15.05 -17.82
CA ARG A 105 10.37 -13.71 -17.75
C ARG A 105 10.32 -13.00 -19.10
N ALA A 106 10.50 -13.73 -20.21
CA ALA A 106 10.39 -13.18 -21.56
C ALA A 106 8.97 -12.77 -21.91
N GLN A 107 7.99 -13.58 -21.55
CA GLN A 107 6.58 -13.27 -21.71
C GLN A 107 6.22 -12.00 -20.92
N LYS A 108 6.66 -11.87 -19.67
CA LYS A 108 6.44 -10.66 -18.86
C LYS A 108 7.01 -9.40 -19.54
N ARG A 109 8.20 -9.48 -20.17
CA ARG A 109 8.76 -8.37 -20.98
C ARG A 109 7.93 -8.03 -22.21
N GLN A 110 7.28 -9.02 -22.84
CA GLN A 110 6.44 -8.80 -24.01
C GLN A 110 5.10 -8.16 -23.63
N GLU A 111 4.48 -8.63 -22.55
CA GLU A 111 3.21 -8.10 -22.03
C GLU A 111 3.38 -6.71 -21.41
N GLN A 112 4.51 -6.48 -20.74
CA GLN A 112 4.86 -5.22 -20.09
C GLN A 112 6.25 -4.77 -20.57
N PRO A 113 6.35 -4.15 -21.76
CA PRO A 113 7.65 -3.75 -22.33
C PRO A 113 8.29 -2.55 -21.61
N VAL A 114 7.51 -1.83 -20.80
CA VAL A 114 7.95 -0.67 -20.04
C VAL A 114 7.83 -0.99 -18.55
N ASN A 115 8.83 -0.58 -17.76
CA ASN A 115 8.78 -0.69 -16.31
C ASN A 115 7.59 0.14 -15.79
N PRO A 116 6.57 -0.47 -15.16
CA PRO A 116 5.38 0.25 -14.71
C PRO A 116 5.73 1.31 -13.66
N TYR A 117 6.78 1.08 -12.86
CA TYR A 117 7.23 2.03 -11.84
C TYR A 117 8.09 3.16 -12.41
N SER A 118 8.27 3.24 -13.73
CA SER A 118 8.96 4.33 -14.42
C SER A 118 8.03 5.18 -15.28
N THR A 119 6.73 4.88 -15.32
CA THR A 119 5.74 5.71 -16.03
C THR A 119 5.06 6.69 -15.09
N PRO A 120 4.57 7.85 -15.58
CA PRO A 120 3.78 8.76 -14.77
C PRO A 120 2.56 8.10 -14.13
N GLU A 121 1.87 7.22 -14.86
CA GLU A 121 0.68 6.53 -14.40
C GLU A 121 1.00 5.52 -13.28
N GLY A 122 2.09 4.77 -13.39
CA GLY A 122 2.48 3.82 -12.36
C GLY A 122 3.07 4.49 -11.12
N LEU A 123 3.79 5.61 -11.29
CA LEU A 123 4.22 6.43 -10.16
C LEU A 123 3.05 7.07 -9.42
N LEU A 124 2.01 7.50 -10.15
CA LEU A 124 0.77 7.98 -9.56
C LEU A 124 0.05 6.84 -8.83
N SER A 125 -0.14 5.68 -9.47
CA SER A 125 -0.76 4.51 -8.83
C SER A 125 -0.05 4.12 -7.54
N LEU A 126 1.30 4.11 -7.53
CA LEU A 126 2.08 3.86 -6.32
C LEU A 126 1.88 4.96 -5.25
N ARG A 127 1.76 6.22 -5.66
CA ARG A 127 1.49 7.35 -4.76
C ARG A 127 0.16 7.19 -4.04
N GLU A 128 -0.84 6.60 -4.69
CA GLU A 128 -2.20 6.46 -4.18
C GLU A 128 -2.46 5.14 -3.44
N ASN A 129 -1.59 4.14 -3.60
CA ASN A 129 -1.73 2.84 -2.93
C ASN A 129 -1.26 2.91 -1.46
N THR A 130 -2.20 3.02 -0.52
CA THR A 130 -1.90 3.03 0.92
C THR A 130 -1.20 1.76 1.41
N GLY A 131 -1.38 0.63 0.72
CA GLY A 131 -0.70 -0.64 1.01
C GLY A 131 0.82 -0.61 0.79
N ASP A 132 1.31 0.32 -0.04
CA ASP A 132 2.74 0.50 -0.31
C ASP A 132 3.36 1.65 0.51
N TRP A 133 2.54 2.36 1.31
CA TRP A 133 3.03 3.52 2.05
C TRP A 133 3.93 3.10 3.20
N LYS A 134 5.03 3.84 3.39
CA LYS A 134 6.00 3.56 4.46
C LYS A 134 5.39 3.67 5.86
N TYR A 135 4.43 4.57 6.03
CA TYR A 135 3.73 4.79 7.30
C TYR A 135 2.27 4.35 7.22
N GLN A 136 2.02 3.23 6.53
CA GLN A 136 0.75 2.51 6.63
C GLN A 136 0.56 2.06 8.09
N GLY A 137 -0.52 2.49 8.72
CA GLY A 137 -0.80 2.14 10.11
C GLY A 137 0.24 2.65 11.11
N PHE A 138 0.75 3.89 10.94
CA PHE A 138 1.62 4.50 11.96
C PHE A 138 0.92 4.65 13.31
N ALA A 139 -0.42 4.65 13.29
CA ALA A 139 -1.28 4.49 14.44
C ALA A 139 -2.54 3.73 14.02
N THR A 140 -3.23 3.17 15.01
CA THR A 140 -4.44 2.36 14.82
C THR A 140 -5.53 2.88 15.75
N LEU A 141 -6.75 2.97 15.23
CA LEU A 141 -7.96 3.33 15.96
C LEU A 141 -8.52 2.09 16.66
N THR A 142 -8.83 2.21 17.94
CA THR A 142 -9.37 1.08 18.73
C THR A 142 -10.63 1.47 19.48
N ASP A 143 -11.35 0.48 20.01
CA ASP A 143 -12.54 0.73 20.85
C ASP A 143 -12.22 1.62 22.06
N CYS A 144 -10.99 1.56 22.58
CA CYS A 144 -10.52 2.43 23.66
C CYS A 144 -10.47 3.91 23.25
N ASP A 145 -10.34 4.17 21.96
CA ASP A 145 -10.25 5.51 21.35
C ASP A 145 -11.60 5.96 20.80
N GLY A 146 -12.66 5.14 20.91
CA GLY A 146 -13.99 5.44 20.41
C GLY A 146 -14.28 4.89 19.02
N PHE A 147 -13.43 3.99 18.51
CA PHE A 147 -13.69 3.25 17.28
C PHE A 147 -14.74 2.16 17.51
N ASN A 148 -15.38 1.69 16.43
CA ASN A 148 -16.34 0.59 16.49
C ASN A 148 -16.08 -0.37 15.32
N TRP A 149 -15.57 -1.55 15.64
CA TRP A 149 -15.27 -2.61 14.68
C TRP A 149 -16.50 -3.25 14.04
N GLU A 150 -17.61 -3.38 14.78
CA GLU A 150 -18.84 -3.98 14.24
C GLU A 150 -19.34 -3.15 13.04
N ALA A 151 -19.28 -1.82 13.15
CA ALA A 151 -19.66 -0.92 12.06
C ALA A 151 -18.72 -0.99 10.83
N VAL A 152 -17.46 -1.44 11.00
CA VAL A 152 -16.53 -1.70 9.88
C VAL A 152 -16.90 -3.01 9.19
N VAL A 153 -17.20 -4.06 9.95
CA VAL A 153 -17.66 -5.34 9.40
C VAL A 153 -18.95 -5.15 8.60
N ASP A 154 -19.93 -4.45 9.17
CA ASP A 154 -21.18 -4.11 8.48
C ASP A 154 -20.92 -3.31 7.19
N HIS A 155 -19.92 -2.42 7.20
CA HIS A 155 -19.55 -1.62 6.03
C HIS A 155 -18.98 -2.48 4.89
N GLN A 156 -18.11 -3.44 5.21
CA GLN A 156 -17.47 -4.33 4.23
C GLN A 156 -18.49 -5.29 3.57
N GLU A 157 -19.61 -5.58 4.23
CA GLU A 157 -20.69 -6.40 3.65
C GLU A 157 -21.60 -5.64 2.67
N LEU A 158 -21.50 -4.30 2.60
CA LEU A 158 -22.31 -3.48 1.71
C LEU A 158 -21.76 -3.45 0.29
N ASP A 159 -22.68 -3.28 -0.67
CA ASP A 159 -22.29 -3.02 -2.05
C ASP A 159 -21.67 -1.61 -2.21
N PRO A 160 -20.86 -1.37 -3.27
CA PRO A 160 -20.16 -0.10 -3.45
C PRO A 160 -21.05 1.16 -3.52
N GLN A 161 -22.34 1.03 -3.87
CA GLN A 161 -23.25 2.18 -3.90
C GLN A 161 -23.77 2.52 -2.50
N SER A 162 -23.83 1.54 -1.61
CA SER A 162 -24.33 1.67 -0.23
C SER A 162 -23.22 2.03 0.77
N GLN A 163 -21.98 1.60 0.51
CA GLN A 163 -20.80 1.85 1.37
C GLN A 163 -20.62 3.32 1.79
N PRO A 164 -20.72 4.33 0.89
CA PRO A 164 -20.57 5.76 1.26
C PRO A 164 -21.60 6.27 2.27
N HIS A 165 -22.70 5.54 2.46
CA HIS A 165 -23.79 5.89 3.36
C HIS A 165 -23.81 5.07 4.66
N SER A 166 -22.86 4.14 4.81
CA SER A 166 -22.68 3.34 6.03
C SER A 166 -22.33 4.21 7.24
N GLU A 167 -22.55 3.69 8.45
CA GLU A 167 -22.20 4.39 9.68
C GLU A 167 -20.69 4.66 9.78
N TYR A 168 -19.86 3.69 9.38
CA TYR A 168 -18.40 3.85 9.28
C TYR A 168 -18.01 4.98 8.32
N ALA A 169 -18.53 4.97 7.09
CA ALA A 169 -18.21 5.98 6.09
C ALA A 169 -18.55 7.40 6.55
N VAL A 170 -19.73 7.56 7.12
CA VAL A 170 -20.20 8.84 7.66
C VAL A 170 -19.30 9.27 8.83
N ALA A 171 -19.00 8.37 9.77
CA ALA A 171 -18.18 8.68 10.93
C ALA A 171 -16.74 9.08 10.54
N MET A 172 -16.09 8.32 9.67
CA MET A 172 -14.71 8.60 9.25
C MET A 172 -14.62 9.87 8.39
N THR A 173 -15.64 10.13 7.56
CA THR A 173 -15.74 11.41 6.83
C THR A 173 -15.86 12.60 7.79
N GLN A 174 -16.68 12.47 8.85
CA GLN A 174 -16.80 13.51 9.88
C GLN A 174 -15.52 13.67 10.70
N LEU A 175 -14.83 12.57 11.02
CA LEU A 175 -13.54 12.61 11.71
C LEU A 175 -12.48 13.33 10.87
N LEU A 176 -12.37 13.02 9.57
CA LEU A 176 -11.47 13.70 8.65
C LEU A 176 -11.75 15.20 8.58
N ALA A 177 -13.02 15.59 8.43
CA ALA A 177 -13.40 17.00 8.42
C ALA A 177 -12.96 17.73 9.70
N ARG A 178 -13.19 17.13 10.87
CA ARG A 178 -12.73 17.70 12.16
C ARG A 178 -11.22 17.83 12.24
N LEU A 179 -10.47 16.83 11.78
CA LEU A 179 -9.00 16.89 11.76
C LEU A 179 -8.51 18.02 10.85
N VAL A 180 -9.08 18.17 9.66
CA VAL A 180 -8.76 19.28 8.75
C VAL A 180 -9.10 20.64 9.39
N GLU A 181 -10.29 20.78 9.96
CA GLU A 181 -10.75 22.01 10.61
C GLU A 181 -9.93 22.38 11.86
N SER A 182 -9.44 21.38 12.60
CA SER A 182 -8.59 21.59 13.77
C SER A 182 -7.22 22.21 13.44
N GLY A 183 -6.80 22.13 12.17
CA GLY A 183 -5.48 22.59 11.74
C GLY A 183 -4.33 21.67 12.13
N ILE A 184 -4.59 20.45 12.64
CA ILE A 184 -3.55 19.53 13.13
C ILE A 184 -2.46 19.23 12.07
N PHE A 185 -2.84 19.17 10.79
CA PHE A 185 -1.90 18.90 9.71
C PHE A 185 -0.90 20.04 9.47
N GLN A 186 -1.10 21.22 10.06
CA GLN A 186 -0.11 22.32 10.02
C GLN A 186 1.14 22.01 10.84
N GLU A 187 1.09 21.03 11.75
CA GLU A 187 2.27 20.54 12.46
C GLU A 187 3.18 19.69 11.57
N LEU A 188 2.64 19.13 10.47
CA LEU A 188 3.41 18.39 9.49
C LEU A 188 4.03 19.35 8.46
N ASN A 189 5.23 19.01 8.00
CA ASN A 189 5.78 19.60 6.79
C ASN A 189 5.06 18.97 5.58
N VAL A 190 4.11 19.67 4.99
CA VAL A 190 3.25 19.15 3.91
C VAL A 190 3.58 19.74 2.54
N THR A 191 3.23 19.02 1.47
CA THR A 191 3.28 19.54 0.10
C THR A 191 2.11 20.49 -0.18
N GLU A 192 2.21 21.27 -1.27
CA GLU A 192 1.12 22.17 -1.70
C GLU A 192 -0.15 21.42 -2.09
N ASP A 193 0.00 20.20 -2.62
CA ASP A 193 -1.08 19.30 -3.03
C ASP A 193 -1.51 18.33 -1.91
N PHE A 194 -1.17 18.61 -0.65
CA PHE A 194 -1.51 17.74 0.45
C PHE A 194 -3.01 17.48 0.56
N SER A 195 -3.38 16.21 0.80
CA SER A 195 -4.76 15.78 0.93
C SER A 195 -4.96 14.83 2.11
N ALA A 196 -6.16 14.84 2.69
CA ALA A 196 -6.59 13.90 3.71
C ALA A 196 -7.83 13.14 3.19
N ILE A 197 -7.76 11.81 3.15
CA ILE A 197 -8.81 10.98 2.53
C ILE A 197 -9.21 9.80 3.43
N ARG A 198 -10.35 9.19 3.10
CA ARG A 198 -10.74 7.85 3.55
C ARG A 198 -10.54 6.90 2.37
N VAL A 199 -10.01 5.71 2.62
CA VAL A 199 -9.85 4.65 1.62
C VAL A 199 -11.06 3.72 1.68
N GLU A 200 -11.63 3.43 0.51
CA GLU A 200 -12.58 2.34 0.31
C GLU A 200 -11.86 1.13 -0.24
N HIS A 201 -12.24 -0.06 0.23
CA HIS A 201 -11.84 -1.33 -0.36
C HIS A 201 -13.00 -1.92 -1.16
N ASP A 202 -12.70 -2.39 -2.37
CA ASP A 202 -13.63 -3.11 -3.25
C ASP A 202 -13.76 -4.60 -2.88
#